data_AF-A0A433QIT1-F1
#
_entry.id   AF-A0A433QIT1-F1
#
_cell.length_a   1.000
_cell.length_b   1.000
_cell.length_c   1.000
_cell.angle_alpha   90.00
_cell.angle_beta   90.00
_cell.angle_gamma   90.00
#
_symmetry.space_group_name_H-M   'P 1'
#
loop_
_entity.id
_entity.type
_entity.pdbx_description
1 polymer ?
#
loop_
_entity_poly.entity_id
_entity_poly.type
_entity_poly.pdbx_seq_one_letter_code
_entity_poly.pdbx_strand_id
1 'polypeptide(L)'
;MDKQQYNDQADNAVNFQYLYMLTDDFKRLIWKVRTNDGCAIIIKFTRRYNHNAHILYANQGLAPKLYFHNNQDIYRFKIIIMDYADGIPLSSPLVDKASLSIQNKIFQDVQNAISTLCTNNLIFSDLRLPNMLMVNNCKMLVDFEWCGEDNNARYPFLIS
;
A
#
# COMPACT_ATOMS: atom_id res chain seq x y z
N MET A 1 -11.57 28.81 -0.89
CA MET A 1 -10.81 27.62 -0.46
C MET A 1 -11.40 26.45 -1.21
N ASP A 2 -10.64 25.84 -2.13
CA ASP A 2 -11.09 24.64 -2.84
C ASP A 2 -11.39 23.55 -1.81
N LYS A 3 -12.60 23.00 -1.85
CA LYS A 3 -12.98 21.88 -0.98
C LYS A 3 -12.24 20.64 -1.47
N GLN A 4 -11.30 20.15 -0.67
CA GLN A 4 -10.60 18.90 -0.92
C GLN A 4 -11.52 17.74 -0.56
N GLN A 5 -12.05 17.07 -1.58
CA GLN A 5 -13.04 16.00 -1.44
C GLN A 5 -12.78 14.87 -2.44
N TYR A 6 -13.20 13.66 -2.10
CA TYR A 6 -13.33 12.52 -3.00
C TYR A 6 -14.66 11.81 -2.78
N ASN A 7 -15.12 11.02 -3.75
CA ASN A 7 -16.26 10.12 -3.56
C ASN A 7 -15.73 8.72 -3.26
N ASP A 8 -16.20 8.10 -2.18
CA ASP A 8 -15.83 6.71 -1.87
C ASP A 8 -16.50 5.69 -2.82
N GLN A 9 -16.26 4.40 -2.61
CA GLN A 9 -16.87 3.35 -3.46
C GLN A 9 -18.41 3.32 -3.42
N ALA A 10 -19.03 3.94 -2.41
CA ALA A 10 -20.48 4.06 -2.28
C ALA A 10 -20.99 5.44 -2.75
N ASP A 11 -20.16 6.20 -3.46
CA ASP A 11 -20.43 7.54 -3.99
C ASP A 11 -20.72 8.61 -2.92
N ASN A 12 -20.26 8.38 -1.68
CA ASN A 12 -20.36 9.37 -0.62
C ASN A 12 -19.21 10.37 -0.70
N ALA A 13 -19.54 11.67 -0.65
CA ALA A 13 -18.53 12.73 -0.62
C ALA A 13 -17.80 12.78 0.74
N VAL A 14 -16.50 12.51 0.72
CA VAL A 14 -15.61 12.56 1.88
C VAL A 14 -14.68 13.76 1.75
N ASN A 15 -14.76 14.66 2.72
CA ASN A 15 -13.88 15.84 2.82
C ASN A 15 -12.66 15.53 3.66
N PHE A 16 -11.51 16.10 3.30
CA PHE A 16 -10.24 15.86 3.98
C PHE A 16 -9.32 17.09 3.97
N GLN A 17 -8.24 16.99 4.75
CA GLN A 17 -7.16 17.99 4.83
C GLN A 17 -5.81 17.28 4.74
N TYR A 18 -4.91 17.78 3.89
CA TYR A 18 -3.52 17.31 3.84
C TYR A 18 -2.79 17.58 5.17
N LEU A 19 -2.07 16.58 5.66
CA LEU A 19 -1.19 16.72 6.81
C LEU A 19 0.28 16.86 6.37
N TYR A 20 0.84 15.80 5.77
CA TYR A 20 2.24 15.77 5.32
C TYR A 20 2.50 14.63 4.32
N MET A 21 3.60 14.71 3.57
CA MET A 21 4.09 13.61 2.73
C MET A 21 4.72 12.51 3.58
N LEU A 22 4.47 11.24 3.26
CA LEU A 22 5.06 10.11 3.99
C LEU A 22 6.53 9.83 3.65
N THR A 23 7.08 10.52 2.65
CA THR A 23 8.44 10.30 2.18
C THR A 23 9.02 11.57 1.61
N ASP A 24 10.32 11.76 1.81
CA ASP A 24 11.08 12.87 1.22
C ASP A 24 11.48 12.60 -0.24
N ASP A 25 11.21 11.39 -0.76
CA ASP A 25 11.39 11.08 -2.17
C ASP A 25 10.27 11.75 -2.99
N PHE A 26 10.59 12.86 -3.66
CA PHE A 26 9.67 13.59 -4.52
C PHE A 26 9.11 12.78 -5.70
N LYS A 27 9.70 11.61 -6.01
CA LYS A 27 9.13 10.68 -7.01
C LYS A 27 7.97 9.86 -6.45
N ARG A 28 7.82 9.79 -5.12
CA ARG A 28 6.77 9.07 -4.40
C ARG A 28 5.76 10.08 -3.83
N LEU A 29 4.72 10.34 -4.59
CA LEU A 29 3.66 11.27 -4.23
C LEU A 29 2.63 10.60 -3.31
N ILE A 30 3.00 10.42 -2.04
CA ILE A 30 2.18 9.75 -1.02
C ILE A 30 1.94 10.72 0.14
N TRP A 31 0.68 11.02 0.39
CA TRP A 31 0.26 11.99 1.39
C TRP A 31 -0.59 11.33 2.47
N LYS A 32 -0.27 11.62 3.73
CA LYS A 32 -1.19 11.39 4.84
C LYS A 32 -2.15 12.56 4.94
N VAL A 33 -3.43 12.24 5.00
CA VAL A 33 -4.50 13.23 5.14
C VAL A 33 -5.43 12.83 6.27
N ARG A 34 -6.19 13.79 6.79
CA ARG A 34 -7.21 13.57 7.81
C ARG A 34 -8.57 13.93 7.25
N THR A 35 -9.52 13.02 7.36
CA THR A 35 -10.93 13.26 7.02
C THR A 35 -11.62 14.07 8.11
N ASN A 36 -12.76 14.69 7.79
CA ASN A 36 -13.49 15.53 8.74
C ASN A 36 -13.99 14.80 9.98
N ASP A 37 -14.24 13.49 9.89
CA ASP A 37 -14.60 12.61 11.01
C ASP A 37 -13.38 12.15 11.84
N GLY A 38 -12.16 12.60 11.47
CA GLY A 38 -10.93 12.36 12.21
C GLY A 38 -10.13 11.14 11.74
N CYS A 39 -10.62 10.36 10.78
CA CYS A 39 -9.90 9.20 10.25
C CYS A 39 -8.65 9.62 9.48
N ALA A 40 -7.59 8.81 9.55
CA ALA A 40 -6.38 9.01 8.79
C ALA A 40 -6.41 8.12 7.54
N ILE A 41 -6.22 8.73 6.38
CA ILE A 41 -6.16 8.02 5.09
C ILE A 41 -4.92 8.44 4.31
N ILE A 42 -4.59 7.66 3.29
CA ILE A 42 -3.50 7.91 2.37
C ILE A 42 -4.05 8.28 1.01
N ILE A 43 -3.51 9.35 0.43
CA ILE A 43 -3.70 9.71 -0.98
C ILE A 43 -2.36 9.47 -1.68
N LYS A 44 -2.35 8.52 -2.62
CA LYS A 44 -1.18 8.16 -3.43
C LYS A 44 -1.44 8.50 -4.90
N PHE A 45 -0.48 9.18 -5.53
CA PHE A 45 -0.45 9.38 -6.97
C PHE A 45 0.61 8.48 -7.59
N THR A 46 0.23 7.65 -8.56
CA THR A 46 1.14 6.71 -9.21
C THR A 46 0.80 6.50 -10.68
N ARG A 47 1.74 6.04 -11.50
CA ARG A 47 1.51 5.78 -12.94
C ARG A 47 0.92 4.40 -13.22
N ARG A 48 1.04 3.46 -12.28
CA ARG A 48 0.59 2.08 -12.42
C ARG A 48 0.04 1.62 -11.10
N TYR A 49 -1.02 0.81 -11.12
CA TYR A 49 -1.59 0.29 -9.90
C TYR A 49 -2.42 -0.93 -10.19
N ASN A 50 -2.22 -2.01 -9.44
CA ASN A 50 -3.05 -3.20 -9.54
C ASN A 50 -4.18 -3.16 -8.52
N HIS A 51 -5.30 -2.56 -8.93
CA HIS A 51 -6.51 -2.43 -8.11
C HIS A 51 -7.04 -3.80 -7.62
N ASN A 52 -7.12 -4.78 -8.51
CA ASN A 52 -7.67 -6.10 -8.19
C ASN A 52 -6.83 -6.83 -7.15
N ALA A 53 -5.51 -6.79 -7.28
CA ALA A 53 -4.60 -7.36 -6.28
C ALA A 53 -4.76 -6.67 -4.92
N HIS A 54 -4.86 -5.34 -4.88
CA HIS A 54 -5.08 -4.64 -3.61
C HIS A 54 -6.39 -5.06 -2.94
N ILE A 55 -7.51 -5.08 -3.66
CA ILE A 55 -8.81 -5.48 -3.09
C ILE A 55 -8.76 -6.91 -2.56
N LEU A 56 -8.17 -7.85 -3.30
CA LEU A 56 -8.02 -9.24 -2.87
C LEU A 56 -7.29 -9.32 -1.51
N TYR A 57 -6.20 -8.56 -1.34
CA TYR A 57 -5.38 -8.61 -0.13
C TYR A 57 -6.05 -7.87 1.02
N ALA A 58 -6.71 -6.75 0.74
CA ALA A 58 -7.48 -6.01 1.73
C ALA A 58 -8.60 -6.87 2.34
N ASN A 59 -9.29 -7.66 1.51
CA ASN A 59 -10.34 -8.59 1.96
C ASN A 59 -9.80 -9.71 2.87
N GLN A 60 -8.51 -10.03 2.78
CA GLN A 60 -7.83 -11.00 3.64
C GLN A 60 -7.18 -10.34 4.87
N GLY A 61 -7.30 -9.02 5.04
CA GLY A 61 -6.62 -8.27 6.11
C GLY A 61 -5.10 -8.12 5.92
N LEU A 62 -4.61 -8.37 4.69
CA LEU A 62 -3.18 -8.33 4.32
C LEU A 62 -2.78 -7.02 3.64
N ALA A 63 -3.72 -6.10 3.45
CA ALA A 63 -3.49 -4.76 2.93
C ALA A 63 -4.45 -3.76 3.61
N PRO A 64 -4.14 -2.46 3.58
CA PRO A 64 -5.08 -1.42 4.00
C PRO A 64 -6.39 -1.52 3.21
N LYS A 65 -7.50 -1.07 3.79
CA LYS A 65 -8.75 -0.96 3.04
C LYS A 65 -8.60 0.07 1.92
N LEU A 66 -9.00 -0.29 0.70
CA LEU A 66 -9.03 0.64 -0.42
C LEU A 66 -10.38 1.37 -0.46
N TYR A 67 -10.35 2.71 -0.46
CA TYR A 67 -11.53 3.57 -0.53
C TYR A 67 -11.80 4.11 -1.93
N PHE A 68 -10.77 4.34 -2.71
CA PHE A 68 -10.91 4.90 -4.05
C PHE A 68 -9.74 4.53 -4.96
N HIS A 69 -10.06 4.26 -6.23
CA HIS A 69 -9.11 4.17 -7.33
C HIS A 69 -9.80 4.81 -8.54
N ASN A 70 -9.15 5.79 -9.18
CA ASN A 70 -9.66 6.32 -10.43
C ASN A 70 -9.38 5.33 -11.58
N ASN A 71 -10.43 4.99 -12.32
CA ASN A 71 -10.30 4.12 -13.49
C ASN A 71 -9.71 4.84 -14.72
N GLN A 72 -9.57 6.17 -14.66
CA GLN A 72 -9.03 6.99 -15.74
C GLN A 72 -7.76 7.70 -15.31
N ASP A 73 -6.75 7.72 -16.16
CA ASP A 73 -5.52 8.45 -15.90
C ASP A 73 -5.77 9.96 -15.92
N ILE A 74 -5.49 10.63 -14.81
CA ILE A 74 -5.53 12.09 -14.71
C ILE A 74 -4.08 12.57 -14.89
N TYR A 75 -3.77 13.20 -16.02
CA TYR A 75 -2.41 13.61 -16.37
C TYR A 75 -1.37 12.48 -16.24
N ARG A 76 -1.73 11.24 -16.65
CA ARG A 76 -0.90 10.01 -16.54
C ARG A 76 -0.70 9.50 -15.10
N PHE A 77 -1.49 10.00 -14.15
CA PHE A 77 -1.53 9.51 -12.79
C PHE A 77 -2.86 8.85 -12.45
N LYS A 78 -2.75 7.77 -11.70
CA LYS A 78 -3.78 7.14 -10.90
C LYS A 78 -3.74 7.73 -9.50
N ILE A 79 -4.91 8.01 -8.95
CA ILE A 79 -5.17 8.46 -7.58
C ILE A 79 -5.72 7.26 -6.81
N ILE A 80 -5.02 6.89 -5.75
CA ILE A 80 -5.36 5.80 -4.86
C ILE A 80 -5.65 6.40 -3.49
N ILE A 81 -6.81 6.07 -2.92
CA ILE A 81 -7.15 6.44 -1.56
C ILE A 81 -7.40 5.19 -0.75
N MET A 82 -6.68 5.02 0.35
CA MET A 82 -6.73 3.84 1.21
C MET A 82 -6.54 4.21 2.68
N ASP A 83 -6.83 3.27 3.58
CA ASP A 83 -6.54 3.41 5.00
C ASP A 83 -5.07 3.76 5.26
N TYR A 84 -4.85 4.58 6.29
CA TYR A 84 -3.52 4.71 6.84
C TYR A 84 -3.20 3.52 7.76
N ALA A 85 -2.35 2.62 7.26
CA ALA A 85 -1.75 1.57 8.09
C ALA A 85 -0.67 2.17 9.00
N ASP A 86 -1.04 2.42 10.26
CA ASP A 86 -0.12 2.89 11.29
C ASP A 86 0.77 1.73 11.77
N GLY A 87 1.80 1.46 11.00
CA GLY A 87 2.71 0.33 11.23
C GLY A 87 4.17 0.71 11.03
N ILE A 88 5.03 -0.13 11.60
CA ILE A 88 6.47 0.01 11.45
C ILE A 88 6.90 -0.73 10.17
N PRO A 89 7.55 -0.07 9.21
CA PRO A 89 8.12 -0.75 8.05
C PRO A 89 9.13 -1.81 8.48
N LEU A 90 9.17 -2.95 7.81
CA LEU A 90 10.15 -4.00 8.12
C LEU A 90 11.61 -3.58 7.84
N SER A 91 11.79 -2.51 7.08
CA SER A 91 13.10 -1.86 6.85
C SER A 91 13.51 -0.90 7.98
N SER A 92 12.68 -0.74 9.02
CA SER A 92 12.98 0.15 10.14
C SER A 92 14.17 -0.38 10.94
N PRO A 93 15.11 0.50 11.37
CA PRO A 93 16.20 0.11 12.27
C PRO A 93 15.73 -0.49 13.60
N LEU A 94 14.46 -0.28 13.98
CA LEU A 94 13.85 -0.92 15.15
C LEU A 94 13.73 -2.44 14.97
N VAL A 95 13.48 -2.90 13.74
CA VAL A 95 13.38 -4.33 13.41
C VAL A 95 14.76 -4.98 13.43
N ASP A 96 15.78 -4.29 12.90
CA ASP A 96 17.17 -4.77 12.91
C ASP A 96 17.71 -4.95 14.34
N LYS A 97 17.25 -4.11 15.27
CA LYS A 97 17.62 -4.16 16.69
C LYS A 97 16.78 -5.15 17.50
N ALA A 98 15.75 -5.76 16.91
CA ALA A 98 14.93 -6.76 17.60
C ALA A 98 15.71 -8.05 17.83
N SER A 99 15.23 -8.89 18.76
CA SER A 99 15.86 -10.21 19.00
C SER A 99 15.78 -11.09 17.76
N LEU A 100 16.74 -12.02 17.61
CA LEU A 100 16.78 -12.98 16.51
C LEU A 100 15.48 -13.80 16.38
N SER A 101 14.84 -14.11 17.51
CA SER A 101 13.53 -14.80 17.55
C SER A 101 12.42 -13.97 16.90
N ILE A 102 12.40 -12.65 17.12
CA ILE A 102 11.42 -11.75 16.50
C ILE A 102 11.70 -11.62 15.00
N GLN A 103 12.96 -11.47 14.60
CA GLN A 103 13.34 -11.41 13.19
C GLN A 103 12.95 -12.70 12.43
N ASN A 104 13.24 -13.87 13.02
CA ASN A 104 12.85 -15.17 12.44
C ASN A 104 11.33 -15.31 12.30
N LYS A 105 10.57 -14.85 13.31
CA LYS A 105 9.10 -14.85 13.25
C LYS A 105 8.60 -13.92 12.14
N ILE A 106 9.15 -12.72 12.02
CA ILE A 106 8.84 -11.79 10.92
C ILE A 106 9.08 -12.47 9.58
N PHE A 107 10.25 -13.09 9.40
CA PHE A 107 10.61 -13.77 8.16
C PHE A 107 9.64 -14.92 7.83
N GLN A 108 9.31 -15.78 8.80
CA GLN A 108 8.34 -16.86 8.62
C GLN A 108 6.95 -16.33 8.26
N ASP A 109 6.51 -15.27 8.94
CA ASP A 109 5.21 -14.67 8.69
C ASP A 109 5.16 -14.01 7.30
N VAL A 110 6.26 -13.40 6.85
CA VAL A 110 6.42 -12.90 5.48
C VAL A 110 6.38 -14.03 4.46
N GLN A 111 7.11 -15.13 4.70
CA GLN A 111 7.08 -16.29 3.82
C GLN A 111 5.68 -16.91 3.73
N ASN A 112 4.96 -17.00 4.85
CA ASN A 112 3.59 -17.51 4.88
C ASN A 112 2.65 -16.59 4.11
N ALA A 113 2.73 -15.27 4.35
CA ALA A 113 1.95 -14.29 3.62
C ALA A 113 2.18 -14.42 2.11
N ILE A 114 3.46 -14.46 1.67
CA ILE A 114 3.85 -14.65 0.27
C ILE A 114 3.33 -15.98 -0.30
N SER A 115 3.43 -17.06 0.47
CA SER A 115 2.96 -18.39 0.05
C SER A 115 1.46 -18.43 -0.17
N THR A 116 0.68 -17.70 0.64
CA THR A 116 -0.77 -17.52 0.43
C THR A 116 -1.07 -16.75 -0.87
N LEU A 117 -0.16 -15.90 -1.33
CA LEU A 117 -0.33 -15.10 -2.56
C LEU A 117 -0.24 -15.97 -3.81
N CYS A 118 0.74 -16.89 -3.84
CA CYS A 118 0.95 -17.80 -4.96
C CYS A 118 -0.28 -18.66 -5.27
N THR A 119 -1.13 -18.94 -4.28
CA THR A 119 -2.37 -19.74 -4.46
C THR A 119 -3.44 -19.01 -5.28
N ASN A 120 -3.34 -17.70 -5.48
CA ASN A 120 -4.32 -16.89 -6.23
C ASN A 120 -3.81 -16.43 -7.62
N ASN A 121 -2.75 -17.04 -8.17
CA ASN A 121 -2.11 -16.67 -9.44
C ASN A 121 -1.62 -15.21 -9.52
N LEU A 122 -1.42 -14.54 -8.38
CA LEU A 122 -0.95 -13.15 -8.33
C LEU A 122 0.41 -13.08 -7.66
N ILE A 123 1.38 -12.51 -8.37
CA ILE A 123 2.70 -12.20 -7.84
C ILE A 123 2.72 -10.75 -7.40
N PHE A 124 3.01 -10.52 -6.12
CA PHE A 124 3.50 -9.23 -5.64
C PHE A 124 4.98 -9.14 -6.02
N SER A 125 5.32 -8.47 -7.12
CA SER A 125 6.71 -8.52 -7.62
C SER A 125 7.63 -7.54 -6.89
N ASP A 126 7.11 -6.45 -6.30
CA ASP A 126 7.90 -5.48 -5.52
C ASP A 126 7.98 -5.84 -4.02
N LEU A 127 8.41 -7.08 -3.74
CA LEU A 127 8.68 -7.57 -2.38
C LEU A 127 9.94 -6.91 -1.82
N ARG A 128 9.76 -5.75 -1.22
CA ARG A 128 10.82 -5.04 -0.49
C ARG A 128 10.33 -4.69 0.90
N LEU A 129 11.24 -4.79 1.87
CA LEU A 129 10.98 -4.49 3.29
C LEU A 129 10.26 -3.13 3.55
N PRO A 130 10.50 -2.05 2.79
CA PRO A 130 9.75 -0.80 2.95
C PRO A 130 8.27 -0.88 2.60
N ASN A 131 7.87 -1.83 1.74
CA ASN A 131 6.49 -2.00 1.31
C ASN A 131 5.70 -2.95 2.23
N MET A 132 6.32 -3.37 3.34
CA MET A 132 5.79 -4.33 4.30
C MET A 132 5.74 -3.66 5.67
N LEU A 133 4.56 -3.54 6.24
CA LEU A 133 4.33 -2.90 7.53
C LEU A 133 3.93 -3.94 8.58
N MET A 134 4.48 -3.81 9.78
CA MET A 134 3.96 -4.47 10.97
C MET A 134 2.93 -3.56 11.64
N VAL A 135 1.66 -3.96 11.60
CA VAL A 135 0.51 -3.23 12.15
C VAL A 135 -0.19 -4.14 13.14
N ASN A 136 -0.18 -3.81 14.44
CA ASN A 136 -0.83 -4.61 15.49
C ASN A 136 -0.51 -6.12 15.43
N ASN A 137 0.77 -6.47 15.21
CA ASN A 137 1.29 -7.84 14.98
C ASN A 137 0.88 -8.52 13.65
N CYS A 138 -0.01 -7.91 12.88
CA CYS A 138 -0.35 -8.30 11.51
C CYS A 138 0.63 -7.67 10.51
N LYS A 139 0.76 -8.28 9.33
CA LYS A 139 1.65 -7.81 8.26
C LYS A 139 0.77 -7.30 7.14
N MET A 140 1.01 -6.07 6.73
CA MET A 140 0.28 -5.44 5.64
C MET A 140 1.24 -5.08 4.52
N LEU A 141 0.81 -5.33 3.29
CA LEU A 141 1.46 -4.83 2.07
C LEU A 141 0.80 -3.52 1.67
N VAL A 142 1.60 -2.52 1.28
CA VAL A 142 1.10 -1.16 1.00
C VAL A 142 1.39 -0.64 -0.41
N ASP A 143 2.16 -1.37 -1.23
CA ASP A 143 2.56 -0.90 -2.57
C ASP A 143 2.24 -1.87 -3.71
N PHE A 144 1.07 -1.69 -4.34
CA PHE A 144 0.54 -2.56 -5.39
C PHE A 144 0.87 -2.09 -6.82
N GLU A 145 1.92 -1.30 -7.01
CA GLU A 145 2.34 -0.79 -8.33
C GLU A 145 2.83 -1.91 -9.26
N TRP A 146 3.44 -2.95 -8.69
CA TRP A 146 4.08 -4.04 -9.42
C TRP A 146 3.49 -5.39 -9.03
N CYS A 147 2.17 -5.48 -9.00
CA CYS A 147 1.50 -6.78 -8.92
C CYS A 147 1.04 -7.20 -10.31
N GLY A 148 1.14 -8.48 -10.62
CA GLY A 148 0.64 -9.03 -11.88
C GLY A 148 0.40 -10.52 -11.76
N GLU A 149 -0.16 -11.09 -12.82
CA GLU A 149 -0.39 -12.53 -12.89
C GLU A 149 0.95 -13.29 -12.98
N ASP A 150 1.00 -14.45 -12.35
CA ASP A 150 2.11 -15.40 -12.48
C ASP A 150 2.38 -15.70 -13.98
N ASN A 151 3.64 -15.67 -14.39
CA ASN A 151 4.14 -15.74 -15.78
C ASN A 151 3.92 -14.52 -16.72
N ASN A 152 3.16 -13.49 -16.33
CA ASN A 152 2.95 -12.28 -17.15
C ASN A 152 3.62 -11.02 -16.57
N ALA A 153 3.87 -10.98 -15.26
CA ALA A 153 4.57 -9.87 -14.62
C ALA A 153 6.07 -9.90 -14.98
N ARG A 154 6.55 -8.90 -15.73
CA ARG A 154 7.98 -8.71 -16.03
C ARG A 154 8.51 -7.46 -15.33
N TYR A 155 9.64 -7.60 -14.65
CA TYR A 155 10.46 -6.45 -14.28
C TYR A 155 10.86 -5.66 -15.56
N PRO A 156 10.86 -4.33 -15.54
CA PRO A 156 11.42 -3.56 -16.65
C PRO A 156 12.88 -3.96 -16.81
N PHE A 157 13.33 -4.13 -18.04
CA PHE A 157 14.70 -4.55 -18.37
C PHE A 157 15.79 -3.56 -17.91
N LEU A 158 15.41 -2.46 -17.27
CA LEU A 158 16.27 -1.39 -16.77
C LEU A 158 15.91 -1.09 -15.31
N ILE A 159 16.48 -1.88 -14.41
CA ILE A 159 16.79 -1.43 -13.05
C ILE A 159 18.31 -1.42 -12.98
N SER A 160 18.89 -0.24 -13.16
CA SER A 160 20.27 0.08 -12.79
C SER A 160 20.24 1.02 -11.60
#